data_AF-A0A6P1NW01-F1
#
_entry.id   AF-A0A6P1NW01-F1
#
_cell.length_a   1.000
_cell.length_b   1.000
_cell.length_c   1.000
_cell.angle_alpha   90.00
_cell.angle_beta   90.00
_cell.angle_gamma   90.00
#
_symmetry.space_group_name_H-M   'P 1'
#
loop_
_entity.id
_entity.type
_entity.pdbx_description
1 polymer ?
#
loop_
_entity_poly.entity_id
_entity_poly.type
_entity_poly.pdbx_seq_one_letter_code
_entity_poly.pdbx_strand_id
1 'polypeptide(L)'
;MVDLLLSLSGVLLYFSYPMVIGYLLQGFLSPKVQLRSTYFLVNCFVWFGVYVITMVLSEGKSVHYSGLKALPGFYVFFAFLYSTNIFPAKTIKSIELSKEARFGDYFFYSFLILFLPFGIWILQPRINRIAAGQLTEPASFN
;
A
#
# COMPACT_ATOMS: atom_id res chain seq x y z
N MET A 1 18.94 3.25 -22.13
CA MET A 1 17.63 3.96 -22.14
C MET A 1 16.46 2.99 -22.10
N VAL A 2 16.43 1.94 -22.93
CA VAL A 2 15.38 0.92 -22.92
C VAL A 2 15.31 0.14 -21.60
N ASP A 3 16.44 -0.28 -21.03
CA ASP A 3 16.47 -1.04 -19.76
C ASP A 3 15.95 -0.24 -18.55
N LEU A 4 16.21 1.07 -18.57
CA LEU A 4 15.70 2.02 -17.57
C LEU A 4 14.17 2.08 -17.65
N LEU A 5 13.62 2.24 -18.86
CA LEU A 5 12.18 2.29 -19.10
C LEU A 5 11.51 0.96 -18.71
N LEU A 6 12.12 -0.17 -19.04
CA LEU A 6 11.61 -1.49 -18.69
C LEU A 6 11.56 -1.68 -17.17
N SER A 7 12.65 -1.34 -16.46
CA SER A 7 12.71 -1.47 -15.00
C SER A 7 11.72 -0.54 -14.29
N LEU A 8 11.62 0.72 -14.72
CA LEU A 8 10.62 1.66 -14.20
C LEU A 8 9.21 1.13 -14.42
N SER A 9 8.91 0.63 -15.63
CA SER A 9 7.58 0.10 -15.96
C SER A 9 7.23 -1.13 -15.13
N GLY A 10 8.16 -2.04 -14.88
CA GLY A 10 7.94 -3.24 -14.08
C GLY A 10 7.63 -2.91 -12.61
N VAL A 11 8.40 -2.00 -12.02
CA VAL A 11 8.19 -1.54 -10.63
C VAL A 11 6.86 -0.80 -10.50
N LEU A 12 6.56 0.09 -11.45
CA LEU A 12 5.28 0.80 -11.49
C LEU A 12 4.10 -0.17 -11.59
N LEU A 13 4.16 -1.16 -12.48
CA LEU A 13 3.11 -2.17 -12.62
C LEU A 13 2.91 -2.96 -11.34
N TYR A 14 4.00 -3.46 -10.73
CA TYR A 14 3.91 -4.28 -9.52
C TYR A 14 3.33 -3.51 -8.32
N PHE A 15 3.78 -2.28 -8.09
CA PHE A 15 3.34 -1.49 -6.94
C PHE A 15 2.08 -0.64 -7.19
N SER A 16 1.61 -0.54 -8.44
CA SER A 16 0.35 0.12 -8.75
C SER A 16 -0.83 -0.54 -8.05
N TYR A 17 -0.84 -1.88 -7.96
CA TYR A 17 -1.95 -2.63 -7.36
C TYR A 17 -2.24 -2.22 -5.90
N PRO A 18 -1.31 -2.33 -4.94
CA PRO A 18 -1.57 -1.94 -3.57
C PRO A 18 -1.88 -0.44 -3.43
N MET A 19 -1.27 0.41 -4.26
CA MET A 19 -1.50 1.86 -4.23
C MET A 19 -2.92 2.22 -4.67
N VAL A 20 -3.40 1.61 -5.76
CA VAL A 20 -4.76 1.79 -6.28
C VAL A 20 -5.79 1.28 -5.29
N ILE A 21 -5.60 0.07 -4.74
CA ILE A 21 -6.50 -0.50 -3.73
C ILE A 21 -6.55 0.39 -2.48
N GLY A 22 -5.39 0.84 -1.98
CA GLY A 22 -5.31 1.73 -0.83
C GLY A 22 -6.04 3.06 -1.05
N TYR A 23 -6.01 3.62 -2.26
CA TYR A 23 -6.71 4.86 -2.58
C TYR A 23 -8.22 4.65 -2.80
N LEU A 24 -8.61 3.69 -3.65
CA LEU A 24 -10.01 3.43 -3.99
C LEU A 24 -10.85 3.04 -2.77
N LEU A 25 -10.29 2.21 -1.90
CA LEU A 25 -11.01 1.73 -0.72
C LEU A 25 -11.32 2.82 0.30
N GLN A 26 -10.64 3.97 0.25
CA GLN A 26 -10.96 5.08 1.15
C GLN A 26 -12.37 5.61 0.94
N GLY A 27 -12.91 5.52 -0.28
CA GLY A 27 -14.30 5.91 -0.56
C GLY A 27 -15.34 5.05 0.17
N PHE A 28 -14.95 3.88 0.66
CA PHE A 28 -15.81 2.94 1.39
C PHE A 28 -15.60 2.97 2.91
N LEU A 29 -14.76 3.88 3.42
CA LEU A 29 -14.53 3.99 4.85
C LEU A 29 -15.75 4.58 5.56
N SER A 30 -16.10 3.99 6.71
CA SER A 30 -17.11 4.55 7.59
C SER A 30 -16.70 5.95 8.06
N PRO A 31 -17.63 6.92 8.20
CA PRO A 31 -17.34 8.26 8.72
C PRO A 31 -16.67 8.28 10.11
N LYS A 32 -16.78 7.18 10.86
CA LYS A 32 -16.15 7.00 12.17
C LYS A 32 -14.64 6.71 12.08
N VAL A 33 -14.13 6.36 10.90
CA VAL A 33 -12.72 5.98 10.69
C VAL A 33 -12.00 7.12 9.99
N GLN A 34 -11.11 7.79 10.71
CA GLN A 34 -10.32 8.91 10.19
C GLN A 34 -8.93 8.43 9.73
N LEU A 35 -8.86 7.73 8.61
CA LEU A 35 -7.56 7.44 7.98
C LEU A 35 -7.10 8.66 7.18
N ARG A 36 -5.89 9.18 7.50
CA ARG A 36 -5.32 10.34 6.82
C ARG A 36 -4.75 9.98 5.44
N SER A 37 -5.58 10.12 4.42
CA SER A 37 -5.23 9.90 3.01
C SER A 37 -4.06 10.76 2.53
N THR A 38 -3.95 11.99 3.03
CA THR A 38 -2.83 12.90 2.70
C THR A 38 -1.49 12.30 3.13
N TYR A 39 -1.43 11.68 4.31
CA TYR A 39 -0.20 11.06 4.79
C TYR A 39 0.20 9.86 3.93
N PHE A 40 -0.78 9.04 3.53
CA PHE A 40 -0.55 7.96 2.58
C PHE A 40 -0.01 8.47 1.23
N LEU A 41 -0.67 9.46 0.62
CA LEU A 41 -0.25 10.03 -0.66
C LEU A 41 1.16 10.65 -0.60
N VAL A 42 1.46 11.40 0.46
CA VAL A 42 2.79 12.00 0.66
C VAL A 42 3.85 10.90 0.71
N ASN A 43 3.64 9.82 1.47
CA ASN A 43 4.58 8.70 1.52
C ASN A 43 4.73 8.00 0.16
N CYS A 44 3.65 7.87 -0.61
CA CYS A 44 3.69 7.36 -1.98
C CYS A 44 4.62 8.20 -2.87
N PHE A 45 4.45 9.53 -2.85
CA PHE A 45 5.30 10.43 -3.64
C PHE A 45 6.75 10.45 -3.16
N VAL A 46 6.99 10.36 -1.85
CA VAL A 46 8.34 10.32 -1.28
C VAL A 46 9.09 9.09 -1.77
N TRP A 47 8.54 7.88 -1.59
CA TRP A 47 9.27 6.67 -1.99
C TRP A 47 9.47 6.61 -3.49
N PHE A 48 8.45 6.98 -4.27
CA PHE A 48 8.53 6.96 -5.73
C PHE A 48 9.52 8.00 -6.27
N GLY A 49 9.49 9.21 -5.72
CA GLY A 49 10.42 10.28 -6.09
C GLY A 49 11.87 9.91 -5.79
N VAL A 50 12.14 9.37 -4.60
CA VAL A 50 13.50 8.91 -4.24
C VAL A 50 13.94 7.75 -5.14
N TYR A 51 13.03 6.81 -5.46
CA TYR A 51 13.32 5.72 -6.39
C TYR A 51 13.72 6.23 -7.77
N VAL A 52 12.95 7.14 -8.37
CA VAL A 52 13.27 7.74 -9.69
C VAL A 52 14.60 8.52 -9.64
N ILE A 53 14.81 9.36 -8.61
CA ILE A 53 16.03 10.16 -8.47
C ILE A 53 17.26 9.26 -8.37
N THR A 54 17.22 8.25 -7.51
CA THR A 54 18.34 7.32 -7.31
C THR A 54 18.63 6.51 -8.57
N MET A 55 17.60 6.10 -9.31
CA MET A 55 17.78 5.37 -10.56
C MET A 55 18.37 6.22 -11.68
N VAL A 56 17.93 7.49 -11.81
CA VAL A 56 18.44 8.44 -12.81
C VAL A 56 19.87 8.88 -12.49
N LEU A 57 20.16 9.22 -11.23
CA LEU A 57 21.46 9.74 -10.82
C LEU A 57 22.55 8.67 -10.70
N SER A 58 22.18 7.44 -10.35
CA SER A 58 23.18 6.42 -10.02
C SER A 58 23.60 5.57 -11.22
N GLU A 59 23.02 5.74 -12.42
CA GLU A 59 23.27 4.89 -13.60
C GLU A 59 23.22 3.37 -13.28
N GLY A 60 22.43 2.97 -12.28
CA GLY A 60 22.37 1.59 -11.79
C GLY A 60 23.48 1.15 -10.81
N LYS A 61 24.40 2.04 -10.41
CA LYS A 61 25.36 1.78 -9.32
C LYS A 61 24.67 1.80 -7.96
N SER A 62 25.06 0.88 -7.07
CA SER A 62 24.54 0.84 -5.71
C SER A 62 25.04 2.05 -4.90
N VAL A 63 24.10 2.88 -4.45
CA VAL A 63 24.43 3.94 -3.49
C VAL A 63 24.64 3.29 -2.12
N HIS A 64 25.90 3.16 -1.72
CA HIS A 64 26.23 2.71 -0.38
C HIS A 64 26.02 3.84 0.63
N TYR A 65 24.92 3.74 1.39
CA TYR A 65 24.68 4.63 2.52
C TYR A 65 25.42 4.09 3.76
N SER A 66 26.41 4.84 4.25
CA SER A 66 27.13 4.51 5.49
C SER A 66 26.81 5.50 6.61
N GLY A 67 26.78 5.00 7.86
CA GLY A 67 26.56 5.79 9.07
C GLY A 67 25.23 6.54 9.08
N LEU A 68 25.25 7.80 9.52
CA LEU A 68 24.05 8.62 9.71
C LEU A 68 23.28 8.91 8.41
N LYS A 69 23.95 8.83 7.25
CA LYS A 69 23.33 9.01 5.93
C LYS A 69 22.40 7.87 5.53
N ALA A 70 22.33 6.79 6.32
CA ALA A 70 21.36 5.73 6.14
C ALA A 70 19.95 6.11 6.63
N LEU A 71 19.82 7.13 7.51
CA LEU A 71 18.52 7.53 8.07
C LEU A 71 17.47 7.90 7.01
N PRO A 72 17.78 8.70 5.97
CA PRO A 72 16.84 8.94 4.87
C PRO A 72 16.45 7.67 4.13
N GLY A 73 17.40 6.73 3.94
CA GLY A 73 17.12 5.43 3.34
C GLY A 73 16.14 4.60 4.17
N PHE A 74 16.31 4.55 5.48
CA PHE A 74 15.37 3.89 6.39
C PHE A 74 13.99 4.53 6.36
N TYR A 75 13.90 5.86 6.29
CA TYR A 75 12.61 6.53 6.16
C TYR A 75 11.92 6.20 4.83
N VAL A 76 12.66 6.17 3.73
CA VAL A 76 12.12 5.79 2.41
C VAL A 76 11.65 4.34 2.41
N PHE A 77 12.41 3.44 3.04
CA PHE A 77 12.01 2.06 3.24
C PHE A 77 10.73 1.94 4.09
N PHE A 78 10.64 2.73 5.17
CA PHE A 78 9.42 2.82 5.98
C PHE A 78 8.23 3.37 5.17
N ALA A 79 8.42 4.45 4.41
CA ALA A 79 7.39 5.05 3.56
C ALA A 79 6.89 4.06 2.51
N PHE A 80 7.81 3.29 1.93
CA PHE A 80 7.50 2.18 1.03
C PHE A 80 6.65 1.10 1.72
N LEU A 81 7.09 0.55 2.86
CA LEU A 81 6.33 -0.48 3.58
C LEU A 81 4.97 0.04 4.06
N TYR A 82 4.92 1.28 4.53
CA TYR A 82 3.71 1.89 5.02
C TYR A 82 2.69 2.04 3.89
N SER A 83 3.09 2.62 2.75
CA SER A 83 2.20 2.87 1.62
C SER A 83 1.77 1.59 0.91
N THR A 84 2.68 0.63 0.70
CA THR A 84 2.37 -0.57 -0.08
C THR A 84 1.68 -1.66 0.72
N ASN A 85 2.01 -1.83 2.01
CA ASN A 85 1.54 -2.97 2.80
C ASN A 85 0.60 -2.54 3.92
N ILE A 86 1.07 -1.65 4.80
CA ILE A 86 0.36 -1.33 6.05
C ILE A 86 -0.94 -0.58 5.76
N PHE A 87 -0.89 0.44 4.91
CA PHE A 87 -2.03 1.30 4.65
C PHE A 87 -3.18 0.57 3.94
N PRO A 88 -2.95 -0.18 2.84
CA PRO A 88 -4.04 -0.91 2.19
C PRO A 88 -4.61 -2.02 3.09
N ALA A 89 -3.76 -2.76 3.83
CA ALA A 89 -4.21 -3.77 4.79
C ALA A 89 -5.09 -3.16 5.88
N LYS A 90 -4.63 -2.05 6.50
CA LYS A 90 -5.39 -1.32 7.52
C LYS A 90 -6.70 -0.79 6.97
N THR A 91 -6.71 -0.32 5.72
CA THR A 91 -7.90 0.22 5.06
C THR A 91 -8.94 -0.88 4.86
N ILE A 92 -8.57 -2.00 4.24
CA ILE A 92 -9.46 -3.16 4.04
C ILE A 92 -10.05 -3.61 5.38
N LYS A 93 -9.19 -3.78 6.40
CA LYS A 93 -9.62 -4.26 7.70
C LYS A 93 -10.51 -3.26 8.44
N SER A 94 -10.25 -1.97 8.30
CA SER A 94 -11.07 -0.93 8.92
C SER A 94 -12.47 -0.85 8.30
N ILE A 95 -12.59 -1.15 7.01
CA ILE A 95 -13.88 -1.26 6.33
C ILE A 95 -14.63 -2.49 6.82
N GLU A 96 -13.99 -3.66 6.86
CA GLU A 96 -14.61 -4.89 7.37
C GLU A 96 -15.09 -4.75 8.83
N LEU A 97 -14.34 -4.03 9.67
CA LEU A 97 -14.68 -3.85 11.08
C LEU A 97 -15.59 -2.63 11.34
N SER A 98 -15.84 -1.78 10.34
CA SER A 98 -16.52 -0.49 10.49
C SER A 98 -15.95 0.42 11.60
N LYS A 99 -14.68 0.22 11.96
CA LYS A 99 -13.91 0.98 12.96
C LYS A 99 -12.43 0.93 12.59
N GLU A 100 -11.62 1.81 13.18
CA GLU A 100 -10.19 1.81 12.92
C GLU A 100 -9.54 0.49 13.37
N ALA A 101 -8.91 -0.22 12.43
CA ALA A 101 -8.24 -1.48 12.69
C ALA A 101 -6.96 -1.30 13.51
N ARG A 102 -6.78 -2.12 14.55
CA ARG A 102 -5.55 -2.17 15.35
C ARG A 102 -4.50 -3.03 14.66
N PHE A 103 -3.23 -2.91 15.10
CA PHE A 103 -2.11 -3.65 14.51
C PHE A 103 -2.36 -5.16 14.37
N GLY A 104 -2.91 -5.79 15.41
CA GLY A 104 -3.24 -7.22 15.37
C GLY A 104 -4.33 -7.59 14.36
N ASP A 105 -5.23 -6.66 14.03
CA ASP A 105 -6.36 -6.94 13.14
C ASP A 105 -5.93 -7.00 11.67
N TYR A 106 -4.95 -6.19 11.27
CA TYR A 106 -4.50 -6.08 9.88
C TYR A 106 -3.14 -6.74 9.60
N PHE A 107 -2.43 -7.24 10.63
CA PHE A 107 -1.11 -7.86 10.49
C PHE A 107 -1.09 -8.97 9.42
N PHE A 108 -2.08 -9.87 9.46
CA PHE A 108 -2.20 -10.94 8.48
C PHE A 108 -2.45 -10.41 7.06
N TYR A 109 -3.22 -9.34 6.92
CA TYR A 109 -3.51 -8.72 5.61
C TYR A 109 -2.26 -8.05 5.05
N SER A 110 -1.45 -7.40 5.89
CA SER A 110 -0.15 -6.86 5.47
C SER A 110 0.77 -7.97 4.96
N PHE A 111 0.79 -9.12 5.63
CA PHE A 111 1.58 -10.27 5.18
C PHE A 111 1.07 -10.79 3.84
N LEU A 112 -0.25 -10.93 3.68
CA LEU A 112 -0.83 -11.34 2.39
C LEU A 112 -0.43 -10.40 1.25
N ILE A 113 -0.49 -9.08 1.45
CA ILE A 113 -0.06 -8.11 0.43
C ILE A 113 1.42 -8.27 0.07
N LEU A 114 2.27 -8.65 1.02
CA LEU A 114 3.70 -8.86 0.78
C LEU A 114 3.97 -10.14 -0.03
N PHE A 115 3.16 -11.18 0.16
CA PHE A 115 3.27 -12.47 -0.53
C PHE A 115 2.33 -12.57 -1.74
N LEU A 116 2.46 -11.62 -2.68
CA LEU A 116 1.88 -11.78 -4.02
C LEU A 116 2.54 -12.97 -4.74
N PRO A 117 1.77 -13.79 -5.50
CA PRO A 117 0.38 -13.61 -5.93
C PRO A 117 -0.68 -14.17 -4.96
N PHE A 118 -0.29 -15.01 -3.98
CA PHE A 118 -1.23 -15.69 -3.08
C PHE A 118 -2.10 -14.70 -2.29
N GLY A 119 -1.53 -13.56 -1.90
CA GLY A 119 -2.26 -12.48 -1.27
C GLY A 119 -3.44 -11.96 -2.07
N ILE A 120 -3.28 -11.80 -3.39
CA ILE A 120 -4.34 -11.29 -4.28
C ILE A 120 -5.53 -12.25 -4.27
N TRP A 121 -5.31 -13.56 -4.37
CA TRP A 121 -6.42 -14.52 -4.36
C TRP A 121 -7.26 -14.49 -3.08
N ILE A 122 -6.66 -14.14 -1.94
CA ILE A 122 -7.39 -14.05 -0.67
C ILE A 122 -8.00 -12.65 -0.47
N LEU A 123 -7.29 -11.58 -0.85
CA LEU A 123 -7.77 -10.20 -0.66
C LEU A 123 -8.83 -9.80 -1.70
N GLN A 124 -8.66 -10.18 -2.96
CA GLN A 124 -9.52 -9.75 -4.06
C GLN A 124 -11.01 -10.10 -3.86
N PRO A 125 -11.41 -11.33 -3.47
CA PRO A 125 -12.83 -11.61 -3.19
C PRO A 125 -13.39 -10.75 -2.04
N ARG A 126 -12.56 -10.40 -1.04
CA ARG A 126 -12.97 -9.53 0.07
C ARG A 126 -13.16 -8.08 -0.39
N ILE A 127 -12.25 -7.57 -1.20
CA ILE A 127 -12.34 -6.26 -1.83
C ILE A 127 -13.60 -6.17 -2.70
N ASN A 128 -13.91 -7.21 -3.47
CA ASN A 128 -15.12 -7.25 -4.29
C ASN A 128 -16.40 -7.18 -3.44
N ARG A 129 -16.42 -7.83 -2.26
CA ARG A 129 -17.54 -7.72 -1.31
C ARG A 129 -17.69 -6.31 -0.74
N ILE A 130 -16.58 -5.62 -0.46
CA ILE A 130 -16.58 -4.21 -0.06
C ILE A 130 -17.18 -3.36 -1.17
N ALA A 131 -16.69 -3.52 -2.41
CA ALA A 131 -17.12 -2.75 -3.57
C ALA A 131 -18.61 -2.98 -3.91
N ALA A 132 -19.11 -4.20 -3.70
CA ALA A 132 -20.52 -4.55 -3.89
C ALA A 132 -21.45 -4.10 -2.75
N GLY A 133 -20.94 -3.41 -1.71
CA GLY A 133 -21.75 -2.96 -0.58
C GLY A 133 -22.27 -4.07 0.35
N GLN A 134 -21.78 -5.31 0.18
CA GLN A 134 -22.30 -6.49 0.89
C GLN A 134 -21.87 -6.60 2.35
N LEU A 135 -21.01 -5.68 2.83
CA LEU A 135 -20.56 -5.62 4.23
C LEU A 135 -21.28 -4.53 5.03
N THR A 136 -22.08 -3.67 4.36
CA THR A 136 -22.85 -2.59 4.99
C THR A 136 -24.31 -2.94 5.24
N GLU A 137 -24.81 -4.04 4.68
CA GLU A 137 -26.14 -4.54 4.98
C GLU A 137 -26.08 -5.50 6.19
N PRO A 138 -26.75 -5.19 7.32
CA PRO A 138 -27.04 -6.23 8.29
C PRO A 138 -27.88 -7.28 7.56
N ALA A 139 -27.48 -8.55 7.64
CA ALA A 139 -28.22 -9.66 7.06
C ALA A 139 -29.70 -9.50 7.42
N SER A 140 -30.52 -9.13 6.42
CA SER A 140 -31.97 -9.18 6.55
C SER A 140 -32.31 -10.66 6.69
N PHE A 141 -32.56 -11.06 7.94
CA PHE A 141 -33.20 -12.34 8.24
C PHE A 141 -34.57 -12.31 7.57
N ASN A 142 -34.69 -13.04 6.46
CA ASN A 142 -35.95 -13.56 5.96
C ASN A 142 -36.16 -14.96 6.57
#